data_AF-A0A0D0BZ42-F1
#
_entry.id   AF-A0A0D0BZ42-F1
#
_cell.length_a   1.000
_cell.length_b   1.000
_cell.length_c   1.000
_cell.angle_alpha   90.00
_cell.angle_beta   90.00
_cell.angle_gamma   90.00
#
_symmetry.space_group_name_H-M   'P 1'
#
loop_
_entity.id
_entity.type
_entity.pdbx_description
1 polymer ?
#
loop_
_entity_poly.entity_id
_entity_poly.type
_entity_poly.pdbx_seq_one_letter_code
_entity_poly.pdbx_strand_id
1 'polypeptide(L)'
;MASSKETRSQKPHEVEAYMKLYYETKVKPNIEEAHALATATPSGEATVGVKLPPKLETIMKKTRELYQAESPKVKAEVTVHLQQMIAAKEERGEQARKTAGLTVKDKQFYIDKLAPTLAHFFHKLHEVTGWAFTILMGGPSDRLGGSIDVNSFHVGVTRLGNLFDQAYPEFNSGIMRPFSEFLACVYPNNNNQEAEGDVN
;
A
#
# COMPACT_ATOMS: atom_id res chain seq x y z
N MET A 1 -17.54 24.19 -8.75
CA MET A 1 -17.21 23.14 -9.72
C MET A 1 -15.76 22.73 -9.50
N ALA A 2 -15.52 21.64 -8.76
CA ALA A 2 -14.18 21.08 -8.58
C ALA A 2 -14.13 19.77 -9.36
N SER A 3 -13.32 19.75 -10.42
CA SER A 3 -13.06 18.58 -11.24
C SER A 3 -12.36 17.51 -10.38
N SER A 4 -13.08 16.44 -10.06
CA SER A 4 -12.53 15.25 -9.43
C SER A 4 -11.52 14.62 -10.38
N LYS A 5 -10.22 14.73 -10.06
CA LYS A 5 -9.19 13.98 -10.78
C LYS A 5 -9.27 12.54 -10.31
N GLU A 6 -9.97 11.71 -11.07
CA GLU A 6 -9.73 10.27 -11.05
C GLU A 6 -8.20 10.06 -11.13
N THR A 7 -7.62 9.40 -10.13
CA THR A 7 -6.23 8.98 -10.17
C THR A 7 -6.10 7.87 -11.21
N ARG A 8 -6.09 8.27 -12.48
CA ARG A 8 -5.85 7.43 -13.65
C ARG A 8 -4.53 6.71 -13.40
N SER A 9 -4.59 5.39 -13.25
CA SER A 9 -3.42 4.53 -13.09
C SER A 9 -2.52 4.70 -14.32
N GLN A 10 -1.55 5.62 -14.25
CA GLN A 10 -0.66 5.91 -15.37
C GLN A 10 0.17 4.66 -15.68
N LYS A 11 0.29 4.36 -16.98
CA LYS A 11 1.17 3.28 -17.44
C LYS A 11 2.61 3.68 -17.09
N PRO A 12 3.43 2.75 -16.57
CA PRO A 12 4.83 3.04 -16.30
C PRO A 12 5.51 3.58 -17.56
N HIS A 13 6.41 4.56 -17.41
CA HIS A 13 7.15 5.14 -18.53
C HIS A 13 8.56 4.53 -18.63
N GLU A 14 9.17 4.52 -19.82
CA GLU A 14 10.53 4.00 -20.05
C GLU A 14 11.59 4.55 -19.08
N VAL A 15 11.48 5.83 -18.70
CA VAL A 15 12.39 6.47 -17.75
C VAL A 15 12.24 5.86 -16.34
N GLU A 16 11.04 5.44 -15.95
CA GLU A 16 10.80 4.76 -14.67
C GLU A 16 11.35 3.33 -14.69
N ALA A 17 11.21 2.63 -15.81
CA ALA A 17 11.80 1.31 -16.01
C ALA A 17 13.34 1.36 -15.99
N TYR A 18 13.94 2.37 -16.66
CA TYR A 18 15.38 2.62 -16.61
C TYR A 18 15.84 2.98 -15.19
N MET A 19 15.11 3.85 -14.49
CA MET A 19 15.41 4.20 -13.11
C MET A 19 15.39 2.95 -12.22
N LYS A 20 14.39 2.07 -12.32
CA LYS A 20 14.34 0.85 -11.52
C LYS A 20 15.51 -0.12 -11.77
N LEU A 21 15.93 -0.28 -13.03
CA LEU A 21 17.04 -1.16 -13.38
C LEU A 21 18.42 -0.61 -12.99
N TYR A 22 18.59 0.71 -13.13
CA TYR A 22 19.91 1.34 -13.11
C TYR A 22 20.05 2.44 -12.05
N TYR A 23 19.16 2.47 -11.04
CA TYR A 23 19.16 3.49 -9.99
C TYR A 23 20.53 3.58 -9.29
N GLU A 24 20.96 2.49 -8.67
CA GLU A 24 22.18 2.47 -7.86
C GLU A 24 23.46 2.54 -8.70
N THR A 25 23.42 2.02 -9.93
CA THR A 25 24.63 1.83 -10.76
C THR A 25 24.93 3.01 -11.67
N LYS A 26 23.91 3.74 -12.14
CA LYS A 26 24.09 4.82 -13.13
C LYS A 26 23.42 6.12 -12.73
N VAL A 27 22.18 6.05 -12.23
CA VAL A 27 21.38 7.25 -11.97
C VAL A 27 21.85 7.99 -10.72
N LYS A 28 22.01 7.28 -9.59
CA LYS A 28 22.43 7.85 -8.31
C LYS A 28 23.83 8.46 -8.35
N PRO A 29 24.88 7.81 -8.89
CA PRO A 29 26.21 8.42 -8.98
C PRO A 29 26.22 9.72 -9.79
N ASN A 30 25.52 9.76 -10.92
CA ASN A 30 25.43 10.95 -11.78
C ASN A 30 24.63 12.09 -11.13
N ILE A 31 23.62 11.77 -10.32
CA ILE A 31 22.84 12.77 -9.58
C ILE A 31 23.65 13.33 -8.42
N GLU A 32 24.37 12.49 -7.69
CA GLU A 32 25.24 12.92 -6.58
C GLU A 32 26.40 13.78 -7.08
N GLU A 33 27.01 13.41 -8.20
CA GLU A 33 28.04 14.23 -8.87
C GLU A 33 27.48 15.58 -9.33
N ALA A 34 26.34 15.60 -10.02
CA ALA A 34 25.71 16.84 -10.47
C ALA A 34 25.28 17.74 -9.29
N HIS A 35 24.81 17.15 -8.20
CA HIS A 35 24.43 17.88 -6.99
C HIS A 35 25.65 18.44 -6.24
N ALA A 36 26.74 17.68 -6.17
CA ALA A 36 28.00 18.14 -5.60
C ALA A 36 28.59 19.31 -6.41
N LEU A 37 28.52 19.24 -7.75
CA LEU A 37 28.99 20.32 -8.62
C LEU A 37 28.15 21.60 -8.48
N ALA A 38 26.82 21.45 -8.37
CA ALA A 38 25.90 22.58 -8.19
C ALA A 38 26.02 23.27 -6.81
N THR A 39 26.43 22.52 -5.78
CA THR A 39 26.66 23.06 -4.43
C THR A 39 28.06 23.65 -4.22
N ALA A 40 29.00 23.36 -5.14
CA ALA A 40 30.36 23.92 -5.14
C ALA A 40 30.45 25.30 -5.83
N THR A 41 29.37 25.80 -6.44
CA THR A 41 29.34 27.14 -7.03
C THR A 41 29.08 28.17 -5.92
N PRO A 42 29.96 29.15 -5.67
CA PRO A 42 29.86 30.04 -4.51
C PRO A 42 28.83 31.14 -4.79
N SER A 43 27.54 30.82 -4.69
CA SER A 43 26.51 31.82 -4.40
C SER A 43 26.49 31.98 -2.89
N GLY A 44 27.05 33.10 -2.42
CA GLY A 44 27.27 33.38 -1.01
C GLY A 44 25.99 33.32 -0.19
N GLU A 45 25.81 32.23 0.55
CA GLU A 45 25.16 32.16 1.85
C GLU A 45 25.47 30.78 2.43
N ALA A 46 26.49 30.73 3.28
CA ALA A 46 26.94 29.52 3.96
C ALA A 46 25.87 29.07 4.96
N THR A 47 24.97 28.19 4.53
CA THR A 47 24.15 27.40 5.45
C THR A 47 24.94 26.16 5.85
N VAL A 48 25.14 26.06 7.16
CA VAL A 48 25.84 25.01 7.89
C VAL A 48 25.44 23.61 7.42
N GLY A 49 26.39 22.85 6.87
CA GLY A 49 26.55 21.40 7.05
C GLY A 49 25.45 20.42 6.60
N VAL A 50 24.32 20.87 6.03
CA VAL A 50 23.23 19.97 5.62
C VAL A 50 23.25 19.77 4.11
N LYS A 51 23.69 18.60 3.65
CA LYS A 51 23.49 18.15 2.26
C LYS A 51 21.99 17.91 2.04
N LEU A 52 21.28 18.90 1.53
CA LEU A 52 19.89 18.72 1.11
C LEU A 52 19.83 17.71 -0.04
N PRO A 53 18.83 16.80 -0.08
CA PRO A 53 18.69 15.86 -1.18
C PRO A 53 18.30 16.62 -2.47
N PRO A 54 18.76 16.13 -3.64
CA PRO A 54 18.40 16.72 -4.93
C PRO A 54 16.88 16.70 -5.15
N LYS A 55 16.34 17.78 -5.72
CA LYS A 55 14.92 17.88 -6.05
C LYS A 55 14.52 16.80 -7.08
N LEU A 56 13.32 16.25 -6.93
CA LEU A 56 12.79 15.18 -7.80
C LEU A 56 12.80 15.55 -9.29
N GLU A 57 12.54 16.82 -9.63
CA GLU A 57 12.61 17.30 -11.01
C GLU A 57 14.02 17.17 -11.61
N THR A 58 15.05 17.46 -10.82
CA THR A 58 16.45 17.30 -11.20
C THR A 58 16.79 15.83 -11.43
N ILE A 59 16.31 14.96 -10.55
CA ILE A 59 16.45 13.50 -10.67
C ILE A 59 15.81 13.03 -11.99
N MET A 60 14.55 13.39 -12.24
CA MET A 60 13.82 12.97 -13.43
C MET A 60 14.44 13.50 -14.73
N LYS A 61 14.88 14.76 -14.73
CA LYS A 61 15.59 15.35 -15.87
C LYS A 61 16.88 14.60 -16.16
N LYS A 62 17.70 14.34 -15.14
CA LYS A 62 18.99 13.67 -15.32
C LYS A 62 18.84 12.21 -15.74
N THR A 63 17.90 11.49 -15.14
CA THR A 63 17.57 10.12 -15.55
C THR A 63 17.14 10.05 -17.01
N ARG A 64 16.37 11.04 -17.49
CA ARG A 64 15.97 11.12 -18.91
C ARG A 64 17.18 11.37 -19.82
N GLU A 65 18.07 12.30 -19.47
CA GLU A 65 19.30 12.57 -20.23
C GLU A 65 20.19 11.33 -20.31
N LEU A 66 20.38 10.62 -19.18
CA LEU A 66 21.14 9.38 -19.14
C LEU A 66 20.51 8.32 -20.04
N TYR A 67 19.21 8.08 -19.91
CA TYR A 67 18.50 7.11 -20.75
C TYR A 67 18.60 7.45 -22.25
N GLN A 68 18.55 8.73 -22.63
CA GLN A 68 18.70 9.14 -24.03
C GLN A 68 20.11 8.86 -24.57
N ALA A 69 21.15 9.05 -23.74
CA ALA A 69 22.54 8.79 -24.08
C ALA A 69 22.93 7.29 -24.05
N GLU A 70 22.06 6.40 -23.56
CA GLU A 70 22.34 4.97 -23.48
C GLU A 70 22.37 4.27 -24.84
N SER A 71 23.11 3.15 -24.85
CA SER A 71 23.24 2.28 -26.01
C SER A 71 21.91 1.64 -26.43
N PRO A 72 21.75 1.26 -27.71
CA PRO A 72 20.56 0.53 -28.18
C PRO A 72 20.28 -0.76 -27.40
N LYS A 73 21.34 -1.42 -26.91
CA LYS A 73 21.24 -2.65 -26.11
C LYS A 73 20.57 -2.40 -24.75
N VAL A 74 20.97 -1.33 -24.06
CA VAL A 74 20.39 -0.95 -22.76
C VAL A 74 18.94 -0.47 -22.94
N LYS A 75 18.66 0.26 -24.03
CA LYS A 75 17.28 0.66 -24.36
C LYS A 75 16.36 -0.54 -24.61
N ALA A 76 16.85 -1.55 -25.33
CA ALA A 76 16.10 -2.79 -25.56
C ALA A 76 15.81 -3.54 -24.25
N GLU A 77 16.78 -3.62 -23.34
CA GLU A 77 16.58 -4.23 -22.01
C GLU A 77 15.54 -3.46 -21.17
N VAL A 78 15.57 -2.12 -21.21
CA VAL A 78 14.56 -1.28 -20.57
C VAL A 78 13.18 -1.52 -21.15
N THR A 79 13.06 -1.70 -22.47
CA THR A 79 11.78 -2.04 -23.12
C THR A 79 11.24 -3.40 -22.65
N VAL A 80 12.11 -4.42 -22.54
CA VAL A 80 11.73 -5.73 -21.99
C VAL A 80 11.24 -5.59 -20.55
N HIS A 81 11.95 -4.84 -19.73
CA HIS A 81 11.55 -4.62 -18.34
C HIS A 81 10.25 -3.81 -18.23
N LEU A 82 10.04 -2.82 -19.10
CA LEU A 82 8.79 -2.08 -19.20
C LEU A 82 7.62 -3.00 -19.53
N GLN A 83 7.79 -3.92 -20.48
CA GLN A 83 6.76 -4.91 -20.81
C GLN A 83 6.46 -5.84 -19.62
N GLN A 84 7.48 -6.29 -18.89
CA GLN A 84 7.29 -7.06 -17.66
C GLN A 84 6.52 -6.28 -16.59
N MET A 85 6.85 -4.99 -16.41
CA MET A 85 6.13 -4.12 -15.46
C MET A 85 4.67 -3.90 -15.85
N ILE A 86 4.38 -3.76 -17.15
CA ILE A 86 3.02 -3.65 -17.67
C ILE A 86 2.27 -4.97 -17.44
N ALA A 87 2.85 -6.10 -17.82
CA ALA A 87 2.25 -7.43 -17.64
C ALA A 87 1.96 -7.74 -16.16
N ALA A 88 2.90 -7.47 -15.25
CA ALA A 88 2.69 -7.68 -13.81
C ALA A 88 1.60 -6.77 -13.24
N LYS A 89 1.45 -5.54 -13.77
CA LYS A 89 0.40 -4.61 -13.36
C LYS A 89 -0.97 -5.05 -13.90
N GLU A 90 -1.01 -5.57 -15.12
CA GLU A 90 -2.21 -6.16 -15.72
C GLU A 90 -2.63 -7.44 -15.00
N GLU A 91 -1.69 -8.34 -14.68
CA GLU A 91 -1.95 -9.55 -13.90
C GLU A 91 -2.48 -9.23 -12.50
N ARG A 92 -1.90 -8.23 -11.82
CA ARG A 92 -2.42 -7.75 -10.53
C ARG A 92 -3.83 -7.15 -10.65
N GLY A 93 -4.10 -6.43 -11.74
CA GLY A 93 -5.43 -5.91 -12.05
C GLY A 93 -6.44 -7.00 -12.37
N GLU A 94 -6.04 -8.04 -13.09
CA GLU A 94 -6.86 -9.19 -13.46
C GLU A 94 -7.13 -10.09 -12.24
N GLN A 95 -6.14 -10.30 -11.38
CA GLN A 95 -6.33 -11.01 -10.11
C GLN A 95 -7.30 -10.27 -9.18
N ALA A 96 -7.24 -8.93 -9.16
CA ALA A 96 -8.21 -8.09 -8.45
C ALA A 96 -9.61 -8.10 -9.09
N ARG A 97 -9.72 -8.38 -10.39
CA ARG A 97 -11.01 -8.58 -11.10
C ARG A 97 -11.57 -9.98 -10.89
N LYS A 98 -10.74 -11.02 -10.79
CA LYS A 98 -11.19 -12.38 -10.48
C LYS A 98 -11.78 -12.50 -9.06
N THR A 99 -11.28 -11.74 -8.10
CA THR A 99 -11.92 -11.59 -6.78
C THR A 99 -13.22 -10.78 -6.81
N ALA A 100 -13.51 -10.05 -7.91
CA ALA A 100 -14.80 -9.38 -8.12
C ALA A 100 -15.93 -10.36 -8.55
N GLY A 101 -15.60 -11.62 -8.84
CA GLY A 101 -16.58 -12.68 -9.15
C GLY A 101 -17.17 -13.40 -7.94
N LEU A 102 -16.70 -13.11 -6.71
CA LEU A 102 -17.32 -13.66 -5.50
C LEU A 102 -18.65 -12.97 -5.26
N THR A 103 -19.72 -13.76 -5.15
CA THR A 103 -21.01 -13.22 -4.74
C THR A 103 -20.91 -12.65 -3.32
N VAL A 104 -21.83 -11.75 -2.96
CA VAL A 104 -21.99 -11.21 -1.59
C VAL A 104 -21.98 -12.35 -0.56
N LYS A 105 -22.68 -13.45 -0.86
CA LYS A 105 -22.73 -14.66 -0.01
C LYS A 105 -21.38 -15.35 0.13
N ASP A 106 -20.57 -15.40 -0.92
CA ASP A 106 -19.24 -16.01 -0.87
C ASP A 106 -18.29 -15.17 0.01
N LYS A 107 -18.35 -13.84 -0.09
CA LYS A 107 -17.54 -12.95 0.76
C LYS A 107 -17.87 -13.12 2.24
N GLN A 108 -19.16 -13.11 2.58
CA GLN A 108 -19.58 -13.32 3.96
C GLN A 108 -19.20 -14.72 4.47
N PHE A 109 -19.30 -15.75 3.64
CA PHE A 109 -18.84 -17.09 3.98
C PHE A 109 -17.35 -17.10 4.37
N TYR A 110 -16.48 -16.42 3.61
CA TYR A 110 -15.06 -16.33 3.96
C TYR A 110 -14.79 -15.48 5.21
N ILE A 111 -15.53 -14.39 5.41
CA ILE A 111 -15.46 -13.59 6.65
C ILE A 111 -15.82 -14.45 7.86
N ASP A 112 -16.89 -15.25 7.76
CA ASP A 112 -17.33 -16.14 8.83
C ASP A 112 -16.29 -17.26 9.11
N LYS A 113 -15.52 -17.68 8.09
CA LYS A 113 -14.43 -18.66 8.24
C LYS A 113 -13.11 -18.06 8.70
N LEU A 114 -12.97 -16.73 8.65
CA LEU A 114 -11.72 -16.05 8.96
C LEU A 114 -11.30 -16.28 10.42
N ALA A 115 -12.20 -16.07 11.37
CA ALA A 115 -11.93 -16.27 12.80
C ALA A 115 -11.45 -17.70 13.14
N PRO A 116 -12.15 -18.79 12.77
CA PRO A 116 -11.69 -20.14 13.09
C PRO A 116 -10.39 -20.52 12.36
N THR A 117 -10.16 -20.02 11.13
CA THR A 117 -8.92 -20.28 10.39
C THR A 117 -7.73 -19.60 11.05
N LEU A 118 -7.86 -18.31 11.41
CA LEU A 118 -6.81 -17.58 12.12
C LEU A 118 -6.55 -18.21 13.49
N ALA A 119 -7.60 -18.63 14.19
CA ALA A 119 -7.45 -19.30 15.48
C ALA A 119 -6.57 -20.55 15.38
N HIS A 120 -6.84 -21.43 14.42
CA HIS A 120 -6.04 -22.65 14.26
C HIS A 120 -4.55 -22.34 14.01
N PHE A 121 -4.26 -21.39 13.12
CA PHE A 121 -2.88 -21.03 12.79
C PHE A 121 -2.15 -20.38 13.97
N PHE A 122 -2.75 -19.37 14.60
CA PHE A 122 -2.08 -18.61 15.66
C PHE A 122 -2.01 -19.36 16.98
N HIS A 123 -2.96 -20.25 17.29
CA HIS A 123 -2.79 -21.18 18.41
C HIS A 123 -1.58 -22.07 18.21
N LYS A 124 -1.40 -22.63 17.00
CA LYS A 124 -0.23 -23.48 16.75
C LYS A 124 1.07 -22.70 16.84
N LEU A 125 1.08 -21.47 16.33
CA LEU A 125 2.25 -20.62 16.40
C LEU A 125 2.58 -20.22 17.85
N HIS A 126 1.56 -19.92 18.65
CA HIS A 126 1.70 -19.65 20.08
C HIS A 126 2.30 -20.84 20.83
N GLU A 127 1.82 -22.06 20.59
CA GLU A 127 2.37 -23.28 21.22
C GLU A 127 3.86 -23.48 20.93
N VAL A 128 4.28 -23.24 19.69
CA VAL A 128 5.65 -23.54 19.24
C VAL A 128 6.63 -22.42 19.62
N THR A 129 6.17 -21.16 19.61
CA THR A 129 7.05 -20.00 19.79
C THR A 129 6.94 -19.36 21.17
N GLY A 130 5.85 -19.62 21.91
CA GLY A 130 5.49 -18.92 23.12
C GLY A 130 5.02 -17.47 22.90
N TRP A 131 4.90 -17.01 21.65
CA TRP A 131 4.50 -15.63 21.35
C TRP A 131 3.00 -15.43 21.51
N ALA A 132 2.59 -14.26 22.00
CA ALA A 132 1.20 -13.83 21.98
C ALA A 132 0.92 -13.03 20.70
N PHE A 133 -0.29 -13.17 20.16
CA PHE A 133 -0.70 -12.54 18.92
C PHE A 133 -1.98 -11.74 19.12
N THR A 134 -2.08 -10.60 18.45
CA THR A 134 -3.30 -9.81 18.34
C THR A 134 -3.46 -9.37 16.90
N ILE A 135 -4.66 -9.53 16.36
CA ILE A 135 -5.01 -9.20 15.00
C ILE A 135 -6.21 -8.26 15.05
N LEU A 136 -6.12 -7.14 14.34
CA LEU A 136 -7.26 -6.29 14.03
C LEU A 136 -7.61 -6.44 12.55
N MET A 137 -8.90 -6.60 12.27
CA MET A 137 -9.42 -6.74 10.93
C MET A 137 -10.79 -6.07 10.84
N GLY A 138 -11.13 -5.55 9.68
CA GLY A 138 -12.43 -4.92 9.49
C GLY A 138 -12.62 -4.45 8.06
N GLY A 139 -13.88 -4.15 7.75
CA GLY A 139 -14.31 -3.72 6.42
C GLY A 139 -15.83 -3.68 6.32
N PRO A 140 -16.37 -3.33 5.15
CA PRO A 140 -17.82 -3.33 4.92
C PRO A 140 -18.41 -4.71 5.15
N SER A 141 -19.45 -4.78 5.98
CA SER A 141 -20.15 -6.02 6.31
C SER A 141 -21.56 -6.00 5.75
N ASP A 142 -21.90 -7.00 4.95
CA ASP A 142 -23.23 -7.13 4.36
C ASP A 142 -24.30 -7.35 5.45
N ARG A 143 -23.93 -8.01 6.56
CA ARG A 143 -24.79 -8.19 7.74
C ARG A 143 -25.17 -6.84 8.38
N LEU A 144 -24.33 -5.83 8.23
CA LEU A 144 -24.54 -4.47 8.74
C LEU A 144 -24.91 -3.48 7.63
N GLY A 145 -25.44 -3.97 6.50
CA GLY A 145 -25.88 -3.12 5.39
C GLY A 145 -24.76 -2.32 4.74
N GLY A 146 -23.55 -2.88 4.67
CA GLY A 146 -22.37 -2.22 4.13
C GLY A 146 -21.65 -1.31 5.13
N SER A 147 -22.13 -1.21 6.37
CA SER A 147 -21.43 -0.49 7.44
C SER A 147 -20.10 -1.16 7.75
N ILE A 148 -19.15 -0.36 8.25
CA ILE A 148 -17.84 -0.86 8.70
C ILE A 148 -18.04 -1.73 9.93
N ASP A 149 -17.60 -2.98 9.81
CA ASP A 149 -17.50 -3.92 10.91
C ASP A 149 -16.03 -4.12 11.26
N VAL A 150 -15.73 -4.19 12.55
CA VAL A 150 -14.36 -4.35 13.06
C VAL A 150 -14.35 -5.48 14.07
N ASN A 151 -13.41 -6.39 13.88
CA ASN A 151 -13.21 -7.54 14.74
C ASN A 151 -11.75 -7.62 15.19
N SER A 152 -11.54 -8.12 16.40
CA SER A 152 -10.22 -8.40 16.94
C SER A 152 -10.09 -9.86 17.34
N PHE A 153 -8.91 -10.42 17.12
CA PHE A 153 -8.60 -11.80 17.48
C PHE A 153 -7.32 -11.84 18.29
N HIS A 154 -7.35 -12.55 19.42
CA HIS A 154 -6.27 -12.57 20.40
C HIS A 154 -5.87 -14.01 20.74
N VAL A 155 -4.56 -14.28 20.74
CA VAL A 155 -3.98 -15.55 21.19
C VAL A 155 -2.89 -15.30 22.20
N GLY A 156 -2.89 -16.09 23.26
CA GLY A 156 -2.01 -15.93 24.40
C GLY A 156 -2.71 -15.15 25.51
N VAL A 157 -2.44 -15.57 26.75
CA VAL A 157 -3.07 -15.01 27.94
C VAL A 157 -2.01 -14.55 28.93
N THR A 158 -2.37 -13.57 29.75
CA THR A 158 -1.57 -13.20 30.92
C THR A 158 -1.52 -14.34 31.94
N ARG A 159 -0.69 -14.20 32.98
CA ARG A 159 -0.66 -15.16 34.11
C ARG A 159 -2.02 -15.35 34.79
N LEU A 160 -2.90 -14.34 34.70
CA LEU A 160 -4.25 -14.37 35.25
C LEU A 160 -5.29 -14.89 34.25
N GLY A 161 -4.88 -15.33 33.06
CA GLY A 161 -5.79 -15.84 32.04
C GLY A 161 -6.43 -14.79 31.13
N ASN A 162 -6.15 -13.50 31.34
CA ASN A 162 -6.73 -12.43 30.53
C ASN A 162 -6.11 -12.39 29.13
N LEU A 163 -6.95 -12.22 28.11
CA LEU A 163 -6.57 -11.85 26.75
C LEU A 163 -6.13 -10.37 26.70
N PHE A 164 -5.59 -9.93 25.56
CA PHE A 164 -5.06 -8.57 25.44
C PHE A 164 -6.14 -7.48 25.56
N ASP A 165 -7.30 -7.68 24.93
CA ASP A 165 -8.46 -6.78 25.04
C ASP A 165 -9.02 -6.68 26.46
N GLN A 166 -8.89 -7.75 27.25
CA GLN A 166 -9.29 -7.79 28.66
C GLN A 166 -8.23 -7.17 29.57
N ALA A 167 -6.94 -7.33 29.23
CA ALA A 167 -5.82 -6.81 30.00
C ALA A 167 -5.57 -5.31 29.74
N TYR A 168 -6.08 -4.77 28.63
CA TYR A 168 -5.96 -3.36 28.26
C TYR A 168 -7.33 -2.66 28.31
N PRO A 169 -7.65 -1.92 29.40
CA PRO A 169 -8.97 -1.33 29.60
C PRO A 169 -9.44 -0.42 28.47
N GLU A 170 -8.52 0.31 27.84
CA GLU A 170 -8.81 1.20 26.72
C GLU A 170 -8.77 0.51 25.36
N PHE A 171 -8.82 -0.82 25.26
CA PHE A 171 -8.73 -1.51 23.98
C PHE A 171 -9.77 -1.03 22.97
N ASN A 172 -11.03 -0.86 23.42
CA ASN A 172 -12.08 -0.37 22.55
C ASN A 172 -11.90 1.10 22.12
N SER A 173 -11.58 1.99 23.05
CA SER A 173 -11.47 3.43 22.77
C SER A 173 -10.14 3.82 22.12
N GLY A 174 -9.04 3.14 22.47
CA GLY A 174 -7.68 3.45 22.07
C GLY A 174 -7.15 2.63 20.91
N ILE A 175 -7.77 1.49 20.57
CA ILE A 175 -7.32 0.63 19.47
C ILE A 175 -8.44 0.38 18.45
N MET A 176 -9.58 -0.17 18.89
CA MET A 176 -10.68 -0.51 17.97
C MET A 176 -11.28 0.72 17.29
N ARG A 177 -11.56 1.79 18.03
CA ARG A 177 -12.12 3.03 17.46
C ARG A 177 -11.17 3.70 16.45
N PRO A 178 -9.90 3.98 16.76
CA PRO A 178 -8.97 4.54 15.77
C PRO A 178 -8.81 3.66 14.52
N PHE A 179 -8.85 2.33 14.68
CA PHE A 179 -8.82 1.43 13.55
C PHE A 179 -10.10 1.51 12.71
N SER A 180 -11.27 1.62 13.34
CA SER A 180 -12.54 1.88 12.63
C SER A 180 -12.54 3.21 11.87
N GLU A 181 -12.01 4.28 12.48
CA GLU A 181 -11.84 5.58 11.82
C GLU A 181 -10.90 5.49 10.61
N PHE A 182 -9.79 4.75 10.75
CA PHE A 182 -8.92 4.42 9.62
C PHE A 182 -9.68 3.69 8.51
N LEU A 183 -10.50 2.68 8.85
CA LEU A 183 -11.31 1.95 7.87
C LEU A 183 -12.34 2.85 7.19
N ALA A 184 -12.92 3.84 7.88
CA ALA A 184 -13.79 4.83 7.25
C ALA A 184 -13.05 5.68 6.19
N CYS A 185 -11.74 5.90 6.35
CA CYS A 185 -10.92 6.52 5.30
C CYS A 185 -10.56 5.56 4.16
N VAL A 186 -10.43 4.25 4.44
CA VAL A 186 -10.16 3.21 3.43
C VAL A 186 -11.40 2.93 2.57
N TYR A 187 -12.58 2.98 3.18
CA TYR A 187 -13.87 2.72 2.56
C TYR A 187 -14.79 3.95 2.67
N PRO A 188 -14.47 5.06 1.98
CA PRO A 188 -15.32 6.24 1.97
C PRO A 188 -16.67 5.89 1.33
N ASN A 189 -17.75 5.94 2.11
CA ASN A 189 -19.15 5.68 1.77
C ASN A 189 -19.45 5.58 0.26
N ASN A 190 -19.66 4.36 -0.25
CA ASN A 190 -20.45 4.13 -1.47
C ASN A 190 -21.96 4.13 -1.14
N ASN A 191 -22.44 5.16 -0.42
CA ASN A 191 -23.84 5.26 0.00
C ASN A 191 -24.79 5.75 -1.11
N ASN A 192 -24.59 5.36 -2.38
CA ASN A 192 -25.48 5.68 -3.49
C ASN A 192 -25.46 4.56 -4.55
N GLN A 193 -26.10 3.44 -4.25
CA GLN A 193 -26.59 2.38 -5.17
C GLN A 193 -27.15 1.29 -4.24
N GLU A 194 -28.44 0.96 -4.14
CA GLU A 194 -29.65 1.27 -4.89
C GLU A 194 -30.80 1.33 -3.86
N ALA A 195 -31.33 2.51 -3.61
CA ALA A 195 -32.67 2.69 -3.06
C ALA A 195 -33.56 3.19 -4.20
N GLU A 196 -33.62 2.42 -5.29
CA GLU A 196 -34.66 2.53 -6.31
C GLU A 196 -35.44 1.21 -6.29
N GLY A 197 -36.34 1.14 -5.31
CA GLY A 197 -37.29 0.05 -5.15
C GLY A 197 -38.53 0.62 -4.51
N ASP A 198 -39.13 1.62 -5.14
CA ASP A 198 -40.48 2.04 -4.80
C ASP A 198 -41.26 2.45 -6.05
N VAL A 199 -42.52 2.01 -6.05
CA VAL A 199 -43.65 2.29 -6.95
C VAL A 199 -43.78 1.45 -8.23
N ASN A 200 -44.42 0.28 -8.07
CA ASN A 200 -45.80 0.08 -8.60
C ASN A 200 -46.50 -1.11 -7.93
#